data_AF-A0A9N9DI77-F1
#
_entry.id   AF-A0A9N9DI77-F1
#
_cell.length_a   1.000
_cell.length_b   1.000
_cell.length_c   1.000
_cell.angle_alpha   90.00
_cell.angle_beta   90.00
_cell.angle_gamma   90.00
#
_symmetry.space_group_name_H-M   'P 1'
#
loop_
_entity.id
_entity.type
_entity.pdbx_description
1 polymer ?
#
loop_
_entity_poly.entity_id
_entity_poly.type
_entity_poly.pdbx_seq_one_letter_code
_entity_poly.pdbx_strand_id
1 'polypeptide(L)'
;ERCVDIPDPLNPSKQVIVDCPPTVNSDAYVKRQTTNFFEVTHTCSATAALCNNIREAFNDAGNEISKVLKLKQIIKVNATFTDLSNPLLLGAAGPARYIPLTSDDKIIRRYSQPLVKQFSLSVHPEYDDYDIIASFNT
;
A
#
# COMPACT_ATOMS: atom_id res chain seq x y z
N GLU A 1 20.81 -5.62 3.21
CA GLU A 1 19.97 -4.50 3.66
C GLU A 1 18.58 -5.01 4.00
N ARG A 2 17.96 -4.49 5.07
CA ARG A 2 16.67 -4.97 5.60
C ARG A 2 15.54 -3.99 5.31
N CYS A 3 14.34 -4.51 5.05
CA CYS A 3 13.13 -3.73 4.91
C CYS A 3 12.59 -3.31 6.28
N VAL A 4 11.68 -2.34 6.26
CA VAL A 4 11.01 -1.84 7.47
C VAL A 4 9.52 -1.88 7.23
N ASP A 5 8.84 -2.71 8.00
CA ASP A 5 7.38 -2.84 7.98
C ASP A 5 6.76 -1.88 8.99
N ILE A 6 5.65 -1.29 8.58
CA ILE A 6 4.79 -0.46 9.41
C ILE A 6 3.51 -1.26 9.59
N PRO A 7 3.39 -2.09 10.64
CA PRO A 7 2.22 -2.96 10.82
C PRO A 7 0.97 -2.21 11.32
N ASP A 8 1.11 -0.98 11.80
CA ASP A 8 0.04 -0.20 12.41
C ASP A 8 0.00 1.21 11.79
N PRO A 9 -1.03 1.53 10.98
CA PRO A 9 -1.11 2.83 10.33
C PRO A 9 -1.42 3.95 11.33
N LEU A 10 -1.97 3.63 12.51
CA LEU A 10 -2.29 4.59 13.57
C LEU A 10 -1.05 4.91 14.43
N ASN A 11 -0.01 4.08 14.37
CA ASN A 11 1.26 4.30 15.07
C ASN A 11 2.48 4.07 14.15
N PRO A 12 2.86 5.08 13.33
CA PRO A 12 4.01 4.98 12.43
C PRO A 12 5.37 4.78 13.12
N SER A 13 5.44 4.98 14.45
CA SER A 13 6.66 4.73 15.23
C SER A 13 6.83 3.24 15.55
N LYS A 14 5.75 2.43 15.44
CA LYS A 14 5.81 0.98 15.55
C LYS A 14 6.35 0.43 14.24
N GLN A 15 7.65 0.15 14.21
CA GLN A 15 8.36 -0.33 13.02
C GLN A 15 8.95 -1.71 13.28
N VAL A 16 8.92 -2.59 12.28
CA VAL A 16 9.49 -3.93 12.36
C VAL A 16 10.53 -4.08 11.27
N ILE A 17 11.77 -4.40 11.65
CA ILE A 17 12.84 -4.65 10.69
C ILE A 17 12.73 -6.10 10.23
N VAL A 18 12.58 -6.30 8.92
CA VAL A 18 12.38 -7.63 8.32
C VAL A 18 13.40 -7.89 7.22
N ASP A 19 13.71 -9.16 7.00
CA ASP A 19 14.49 -9.57 5.84
C ASP A 19 13.58 -9.54 4.60
N CYS A 20 14.10 -9.01 3.49
CA CYS A 20 13.41 -8.92 2.21
C CYS A 20 14.41 -9.28 1.09
N PRO A 21 14.60 -10.57 0.81
CA PRO A 21 15.63 -11.04 -0.10
C PRO A 21 15.41 -10.51 -1.53
N PRO A 22 16.48 -10.34 -2.33
CA PRO A 22 16.35 -9.99 -3.73
C PRO A 22 15.57 -11.05 -4.50
N THR A 23 14.55 -10.62 -5.21
CA THR A 23 13.65 -11.46 -6.01
C THR A 23 13.64 -10.95 -7.46
N VAL A 24 13.57 -11.88 -8.41
CA VAL A 24 13.43 -11.53 -9.83
C VAL A 24 12.02 -11.03 -10.06
N ASN A 25 11.89 -9.91 -10.77
CA ASN A 25 10.59 -9.34 -11.07
C ASN A 25 9.82 -10.24 -12.03
N SER A 26 8.85 -10.97 -11.50
CA SER A 26 7.91 -11.81 -12.25
C SER A 26 6.55 -11.13 -12.46
N ASP A 27 6.36 -9.92 -11.94
CA ASP A 27 5.07 -9.24 -12.00
C ASP A 27 4.77 -8.84 -13.44
N ALA A 28 3.60 -9.25 -13.91
CA ALA A 28 3.14 -8.86 -15.23
C ALA A 28 3.02 -7.34 -15.32
N TYR A 29 3.73 -6.73 -16.26
CA TYR A 29 3.50 -5.33 -16.61
C TYR A 29 2.05 -5.15 -17.04
N VAL A 30 1.29 -4.38 -16.26
CA VAL A 30 -0.08 -4.04 -16.63
C VAL A 30 0.00 -2.91 -17.64
N LYS A 31 -0.41 -3.18 -18.89
CA LYS A 31 -0.52 -2.12 -19.91
C LYS A 31 -1.44 -1.02 -19.38
N ARG A 32 -1.13 0.24 -19.70
CA ARG A 32 -1.97 1.39 -19.34
C ARG A 32 -3.39 1.15 -19.86
N GLN A 33 -4.30 0.81 -18.96
CA GLN A 33 -5.72 0.66 -19.23
C GLN A 33 -6.48 1.61 -18.29
N THR A 34 -7.72 1.94 -18.61
CA THR A 34 -8.64 2.70 -17.74
C THR A 34 -9.14 1.88 -16.54
N THR A 35 -8.35 0.90 -16.11
CA THR A 35 -8.69 -0.03 -15.03
C THR A 35 -8.24 0.54 -13.69
N ASN A 36 -8.91 0.15 -12.60
CA ASN A 36 -8.46 0.48 -11.26
C ASN A 36 -7.12 -0.22 -10.98
N PHE A 37 -6.05 0.53 -10.71
CA PHE A 37 -4.77 -0.04 -10.30
C PHE A 37 -4.68 -0.27 -8.80
N PHE A 38 -5.72 0.03 -8.04
CA PHE A 38 -5.80 -0.22 -6.61
C PHE A 38 -6.71 -1.42 -6.35
N GLU A 39 -6.15 -2.47 -5.78
CA GLU A 39 -6.87 -3.64 -5.32
C GLU A 39 -7.02 -3.54 -3.80
N VAL A 40 -8.26 -3.33 -3.34
CA VAL A 40 -8.52 -3.11 -1.91
C VAL A 40 -9.11 -4.36 -1.27
N THR A 41 -8.36 -4.96 -0.35
CA THR A 41 -8.90 -5.90 0.63
C THR A 41 -9.52 -5.11 1.77
N HIS A 42 -10.77 -5.42 2.10
CA HIS A 42 -11.56 -4.63 3.04
C HIS A 42 -12.07 -5.48 4.20
N THR A 43 -11.77 -5.03 5.42
CA THR A 43 -12.35 -5.55 6.67
C THR A 43 -13.27 -4.49 7.25
N CYS A 44 -14.52 -4.82 7.58
CA CYS A 44 -15.52 -3.85 8.03
C CYS A 44 -16.38 -4.40 9.16
N SER A 45 -16.56 -3.63 10.23
CA SER A 45 -17.43 -3.99 11.36
C SER A 45 -18.72 -3.17 11.46
N ALA A 46 -19.07 -2.40 10.42
CA ALA A 46 -20.28 -1.57 10.38
C ALA A 46 -21.48 -2.28 9.71
N THR A 47 -22.56 -1.55 9.44
CA THR A 47 -23.70 -2.07 8.68
C THR A 47 -23.31 -2.42 7.25
N ALA A 48 -23.94 -3.43 6.66
CA ALA A 48 -23.64 -3.87 5.29
C ALA A 48 -23.75 -2.74 4.25
N ALA A 49 -24.73 -1.83 4.42
CA ALA A 49 -24.89 -0.67 3.55
C ALA A 49 -23.69 0.28 3.65
N LEU A 50 -23.24 0.61 4.88
CA LEU A 50 -22.09 1.48 5.08
C LEU A 50 -20.80 0.83 4.55
N CYS A 51 -20.59 -0.46 4.82
CA CYS A 51 -19.42 -1.19 4.32
C CYS A 51 -19.37 -1.22 2.78
N ASN A 52 -20.52 -1.35 2.11
CA ASN A 52 -20.58 -1.28 0.65
C ASN A 52 -20.21 0.12 0.13
N ASN A 53 -20.74 1.18 0.74
CA ASN A 53 -20.40 2.55 0.36
C ASN A 53 -18.91 2.85 0.53
N ILE A 54 -18.29 2.34 1.59
CA ILE A 54 -16.85 2.52 1.83
C ILE A 54 -16.03 1.77 0.78
N ARG A 55 -16.40 0.52 0.47
CA ARG A 55 -15.75 -0.23 -0.62
C ARG A 55 -15.85 0.50 -1.95
N GLU A 56 -17.02 1.07 -2.26
CA GLU A 56 -17.21 1.88 -3.46
C GLU A 56 -16.32 3.13 -3.44
N ALA A 57 -16.26 3.85 -2.31
CA ALA A 57 -15.39 5.02 -2.17
C ALA A 57 -13.90 4.70 -2.41
N PHE A 58 -13.40 3.56 -1.89
CA PHE A 58 -12.04 3.11 -2.17
C PHE A 58 -11.82 2.78 -3.66
N ASN A 59 -12.79 2.11 -4.28
CA ASN A 59 -12.72 1.79 -5.70
C ASN A 59 -12.73 3.04 -6.57
N ASP A 60 -13.57 4.01 -6.25
CA ASP A 60 -13.67 5.29 -6.95
C ASP A 60 -12.38 6.09 -6.79
N ALA A 61 -11.84 6.19 -5.56
CA ALA A 61 -10.56 6.84 -5.33
C ALA A 61 -9.43 6.19 -6.13
N GLY A 62 -9.36 4.86 -6.13
CA GLY A 62 -8.39 4.11 -6.92
C GLY A 62 -8.53 4.36 -8.42
N ASN A 63 -9.76 4.39 -8.92
CA ASN A 63 -10.07 4.72 -10.31
C ASN A 63 -9.60 6.13 -10.68
N GLU A 64 -9.94 7.15 -9.90
CA GLU A 64 -9.55 8.54 -10.19
C GLU A 64 -8.03 8.72 -10.16
N ILE A 65 -7.35 8.13 -9.17
CA ILE A 65 -5.89 8.18 -9.09
C ILE A 65 -5.26 7.49 -10.31
N SER A 66 -5.81 6.34 -10.73
CA SER A 66 -5.34 5.57 -11.88
C SER A 66 -5.50 6.31 -13.22
N LYS A 67 -6.44 7.25 -13.34
CA LYS A 67 -6.58 8.10 -14.53
C LYS A 67 -5.41 9.08 -14.69
N VAL A 68 -4.87 9.56 -13.57
CA VAL A 68 -3.83 10.59 -13.54
C VAL A 68 -2.44 9.98 -13.57
N LEU A 69 -2.20 8.95 -12.77
CA LEU A 69 -0.87 8.35 -12.61
C LEU A 69 -0.59 7.28 -13.67
N LYS A 70 0.65 7.24 -14.17
CA LYS A 70 1.13 6.16 -15.06
C LYS A 70 1.66 5.00 -14.22
N LEU A 71 0.75 4.26 -13.59
CA LEU A 71 1.08 3.08 -12.80
C LEU A 71 1.39 1.89 -13.72
N LYS A 72 2.33 1.04 -13.29
CA LYS A 72 2.82 -0.13 -14.04
C LYS A 72 2.46 -1.46 -13.37
N GLN A 73 2.21 -1.43 -12.06
CA GLN A 73 1.85 -2.59 -11.25
C GLN A 73 0.69 -2.23 -10.32
N ILE A 74 -0.18 -3.22 -10.03
CA ILE A 74 -1.31 -3.09 -9.10
C ILE A 74 -0.79 -2.76 -7.70
N ILE A 75 -1.42 -1.78 -7.05
CA ILE A 75 -1.19 -1.39 -5.66
C ILE A 75 -2.24 -2.09 -4.79
N LYS A 76 -1.79 -2.97 -3.90
CA LYS A 76 -2.65 -3.71 -2.98
C LYS A 76 -2.82 -2.92 -1.68
N VAL A 77 -4.06 -2.71 -1.27
CA VAL A 77 -4.42 -1.96 -0.06
C VAL A 77 -5.13 -2.90 0.91
N ASN A 78 -4.68 -2.95 2.16
CA ASN A 78 -5.42 -3.58 3.24
C ASN A 78 -6.09 -2.50 4.09
N ALA A 79 -7.40 -2.34 3.95
CA ALA A 79 -8.17 -1.33 4.64
C ALA A 79 -9.10 -1.96 5.69
N THR A 80 -9.04 -1.43 6.91
CA THR A 80 -9.93 -1.83 8.01
C THR A 80 -10.81 -0.65 8.42
N PHE A 81 -12.12 -0.87 8.48
CA PHE A 81 -13.11 0.09 8.96
C PHE A 81 -13.76 -0.45 10.24
N THR A 82 -13.37 0.08 11.38
CA THR A 82 -13.80 -0.41 12.70
C THR A 82 -13.79 0.70 13.75
N ASP A 83 -14.41 0.46 14.91
CA ASP A 83 -14.41 1.42 16.01
C ASP A 83 -12.99 1.52 16.60
N LEU A 84 -12.36 2.68 16.44
CA LEU A 84 -11.00 2.96 16.93
C LEU A 84 -10.98 3.41 18.40
N SER A 85 -12.13 3.39 19.09
CA SER A 85 -12.31 3.80 20.49
C SER A 85 -11.86 5.24 20.78
N ASN A 86 -11.71 6.05 19.74
CA ASN A 86 -11.37 7.47 19.82
C ASN A 86 -12.20 8.25 18.78
N PRO A 87 -13.25 8.97 19.20
CA PRO A 87 -14.16 9.65 18.26
C PRO A 87 -13.51 10.84 17.52
N LEU A 88 -12.35 11.33 17.98
CA LEU A 88 -11.60 12.39 17.29
C LEU A 88 -10.64 11.83 16.23
N LEU A 89 -10.34 10.53 16.27
CA LEU A 89 -9.50 9.88 15.29
C LEU A 89 -10.38 9.38 14.15
N LEU A 90 -10.26 10.00 12.97
CA LEU A 90 -10.99 9.57 11.78
C LEU A 90 -10.36 8.33 11.12
N GLY A 91 -9.06 8.16 11.31
CA GLY A 91 -8.28 7.08 10.72
C GLY A 91 -6.88 7.51 10.30
N ALA A 92 -6.12 6.57 9.76
CA ALA A 92 -4.84 6.81 9.11
C ALA A 92 -4.59 5.76 8.02
N ALA A 93 -3.73 6.13 7.07
CA ALA A 93 -3.23 5.23 6.03
C ALA A 93 -1.76 5.51 5.79
N GLY A 94 -1.00 4.47 5.43
CA GLY A 94 0.43 4.60 5.17
C GLY A 94 0.98 3.41 4.39
N PRO A 95 2.24 3.51 3.92
CA PRO A 95 2.93 2.37 3.31
C PRO A 95 3.04 1.22 4.30
N ALA A 96 2.75 -0.01 3.84
CA ALA A 96 2.95 -1.21 4.66
C ALA A 96 4.44 -1.51 4.87
N ARG A 97 5.27 -1.25 3.86
CA ARG A 97 6.71 -1.54 3.86
C ARG A 97 7.52 -0.41 3.22
N TYR A 98 8.69 -0.17 3.79
CA TYR A 98 9.75 0.64 3.24
C TYR A 98 10.93 -0.23 2.80
N ILE A 99 11.32 -0.05 1.54
CA ILE A 99 12.34 -0.86 0.87
C ILE A 99 13.62 -0.03 0.70
N PRO A 100 14.78 -0.55 1.15
CA PRO A 100 16.06 0.11 0.91
C PRO A 100 16.50 -0.10 -0.54
N LEU A 101 16.77 1.00 -1.24
CA LEU A 101 17.38 0.97 -2.57
C LEU A 101 18.64 1.84 -2.56
N THR A 102 19.67 1.37 -3.24
CA THR A 102 20.90 2.15 -3.48
C THR A 102 20.66 3.07 -4.66
N SER A 103 20.75 4.38 -4.41
CA SER A 103 20.66 5.40 -5.46
C SER A 103 21.97 5.53 -6.26
N ASP A 104 21.94 6.31 -7.33
CA ASP A 104 23.10 6.53 -8.23
C ASP A 104 24.32 7.11 -7.50
N ASP A 105 24.07 7.95 -6.48
CA ASP A 105 25.07 8.54 -5.58
C ASP A 105 25.62 7.57 -4.53
N LYS A 106 25.28 6.29 -4.62
CA LYS A 106 25.67 5.20 -3.70
C LYS A 106 25.12 5.34 -2.29
N ILE A 107 24.16 6.24 -2.07
CA ILE A 107 23.46 6.37 -0.79
C ILE A 107 22.23 5.43 -0.80
N ILE A 108 22.06 4.71 0.30
CA ILE A 108 20.88 3.86 0.52
C ILE A 108 19.74 4.74 1.03
N ARG A 109 18.61 4.72 0.32
CA ARG A 109 17.39 5.42 0.71
C ARG A 109 16.24 4.45 0.85
N ARG A 110 15.33 4.74 1.78
CA ARG A 110 14.12 3.95 2.00
C ARG A 110 12.97 4.56 1.21
N TYR A 111 12.40 3.77 0.32
CA TYR A 111 11.25 4.16 -0.49
C TYR A 111 10.04 3.32 -0.08
N SER A 112 8.84 3.89 -0.19
CA SER A 112 7.62 3.10 0.03
C SER A 112 7.50 2.00 -1.02
N GLN A 113 7.10 0.80 -0.61
CA GLN A 113 6.84 -0.31 -1.51
C GLN A 113 5.95 0.05 -2.72
N PRO A 114 4.80 0.76 -2.57
CA PRO A 114 3.97 1.13 -3.73
C PRO A 114 4.72 1.95 -4.78
N LEU A 115 5.70 2.76 -4.37
CA LEU A 115 6.56 3.52 -5.28
C LEU A 115 7.60 2.63 -5.96
N VAL A 116 8.29 1.77 -5.20
CA VAL A 116 9.33 0.87 -5.74
C VAL A 116 8.78 -0.04 -6.83
N LYS A 117 7.56 -0.55 -6.66
CA LYS A 117 6.84 -1.31 -7.68
C LYS A 117 6.73 -0.61 -9.03
N GLN A 118 6.65 0.72 -9.03
CA GLN A 118 6.53 1.50 -10.28
C GLN A 118 7.89 1.74 -10.98
N PHE A 119 9.01 1.48 -10.31
CA PHE A 119 10.34 1.51 -10.94
C PHE A 119 10.55 0.35 -11.91
N SER A 120 9.85 -0.77 -11.69
CA SER A 120 9.93 -1.97 -12.53
C SER A 120 11.37 -2.47 -12.71
N LEU A 121 12.09 -2.51 -11.59
CA LEU A 121 13.44 -3.07 -11.51
C LEU A 121 13.38 -4.56 -11.89
N SER A 122 14.39 -5.06 -12.62
CA SER A 122 14.49 -6.48 -12.99
C SER A 122 14.72 -7.39 -11.78
N VAL A 123 15.39 -6.87 -10.75
CA VAL A 123 15.58 -7.49 -9.44
C VAL A 123 15.23 -6.44 -8.40
N HIS A 124 14.39 -6.80 -7.43
CA HIS A 124 14.00 -5.93 -6.32
C HIS A 124 13.96 -6.73 -5.02
N PRO A 125 14.06 -6.09 -3.85
CA PRO A 125 13.74 -6.75 -2.60
C PRO A 125 12.31 -7.28 -2.59
N GLU A 126 12.09 -8.43 -1.95
CA GLU A 126 10.78 -9.06 -1.83
C GLU A 126 9.75 -8.10 -1.22
N TYR A 127 8.60 -8.00 -1.89
CA TYR A 127 7.48 -7.17 -1.47
C TYR A 127 6.67 -7.87 -0.38
N ASP A 128 6.07 -7.08 0.50
CA ASP A 128 4.99 -7.56 1.37
C ASP A 128 3.71 -7.79 0.58
N ASP A 129 2.79 -8.59 1.14
CA ASP A 129 1.51 -8.91 0.49
C ASP A 129 0.67 -7.67 0.17
N TYR A 130 0.80 -6.63 0.99
CA TYR A 130 0.12 -5.35 0.84
C TYR A 130 1.10 -4.20 0.68
N ASP A 131 0.73 -3.20 -0.12
CA ASP A 131 1.55 -2.02 -0.37
C ASP A 131 1.20 -0.87 0.57
N ILE A 132 -0.09 -0.78 0.92
CA ILE A 132 -0.66 0.24 1.80
C ILE A 132 -1.53 -0.46 2.84
N ILE A 133 -1.40 -0.03 4.09
CA ILE A 133 -2.35 -0.39 5.13
C ILE A 133 -3.12 0.85 5.59
N ALA A 134 -4.38 0.66 5.93
CA ALA A 134 -5.24 1.74 6.39
C ALA A 134 -6.21 1.28 7.48
N SER A 135 -6.51 2.17 8.40
CA SER A 135 -7.50 1.97 9.46
C SER A 135 -8.34 3.23 9.60
N PHE A 136 -9.65 3.08 9.52
CA PHE A 136 -10.61 4.18 9.57
C PHE A 136 -11.67 3.91 10.62
N ASN A 137 -12.11 4.97 11.28
CA ASN A 137 -13.05 4.90 12.38
C ASN A 137 -14.50 4.82 11.89
N THR A 138 -15.31 3.99 12.55
CA THR A 138 -16.74 3.83 12.28
C THR A 138 -17.60 4.89 12.95
#